data_AF-A0A075JK44-F1
#
_entry.id   AF-A0A075JK44-F1
#
_cell.length_a   1.000
_cell.length_b   1.000
_cell.length_c   1.000
_cell.angle_alpha   90.00
_cell.angle_beta   90.00
_cell.angle_gamma   90.00
#
_symmetry.space_group_name_H-M   'P 1'
#
loop_
_entity.id
_entity.type
_entity.pdbx_description
1 polymer ?
#
loop_
_entity_poly.entity_id
_entity_poly.type
_entity_poly.pdbx_seq_one_letter_code
_entity_poly.pdbx_strand_id
1 'polypeptide(L)'
;MMRRTASTAAVFVVAAGALTGCSSDKPKQAAPTCPPGNPSPSRTVAWSSIYANVYNASDRSGEGATVAKQLGWRGMHTLDVKNDPLSDDRPTPKFAEIRYGKNGRTIALNVAKQIPHANLYQDERTDPTIDIVIGNKFSLTPRPPRAVKNVSVTVLNTTFMPGLAADVAGQLGKQGFHADAEANDKAYYPDDSAVIVYDEEGLPDAQRLQMSIPGSRLLQDTQTKGAVDIKGSAVRLYLGSKWPTDGKVVPLSQATASPSASPSASGGC
;
A
#
# COMPACT_ATOMS: atom_id res chain seq x y z
N MET A 1 4.41 79.17 -15.31
CA MET A 1 5.52 80.12 -15.03
C MET A 1 5.54 80.44 -13.55
N MET A 2 6.75 80.49 -12.99
CA MET A 2 7.16 81.07 -11.70
C MET A 2 6.53 80.58 -10.37
N ARG A 3 7.35 79.77 -9.68
CA ARG A 3 7.53 79.67 -8.22
C ARG A 3 7.63 81.04 -7.55
N ARG A 4 7.13 81.19 -6.30
CA ARG A 4 7.72 82.03 -5.23
C ARG A 4 7.32 81.51 -3.82
N THR A 5 8.27 80.91 -3.08
CA THR A 5 8.94 81.42 -1.84
C THR A 5 8.09 81.24 -0.58
N ALA A 6 8.32 80.26 0.29
CA ALA A 6 9.38 80.13 1.31
C ALA A 6 9.38 81.24 2.39
N SER A 7 9.07 80.90 3.64
CA SER A 7 9.90 81.21 4.83
C SER A 7 9.30 80.70 6.15
N THR A 8 10.22 80.38 7.04
CA THR A 8 10.22 79.60 8.27
C THR A 8 9.77 80.39 9.51
N ALA A 9 9.10 79.75 10.48
CA ALA A 9 9.21 80.11 11.91
C ALA A 9 8.81 78.93 12.80
N ALA A 10 9.72 78.56 13.70
CA ALA A 10 9.61 77.47 14.65
C ALA A 10 8.90 77.91 15.94
N VAL A 11 8.06 77.04 16.50
CA VAL A 11 7.73 77.02 17.93
C VAL A 11 7.81 75.58 18.40
N PHE A 12 8.84 75.28 19.19
CA PHE A 12 8.85 74.16 20.13
C PHE A 12 7.92 74.52 21.29
N VAL A 13 7.17 73.54 21.84
CA VAL A 13 7.11 73.23 23.29
C VAL A 13 6.03 72.17 23.63
N VAL A 14 6.46 71.28 24.53
CA VAL A 14 5.81 70.18 25.30
C VAL A 14 5.43 68.86 24.61
N ALA A 15 6.14 67.82 25.07
CA ALA A 15 5.87 66.40 24.89
C ALA A 15 4.62 65.92 25.65
N ALA A 16 3.83 65.07 25.00
CA ALA A 16 2.98 64.09 25.68
C ALA A 16 3.15 62.75 24.96
N GLY A 17 3.71 61.77 25.68
CA GLY A 17 3.95 60.43 25.15
C GLY A 17 2.67 59.62 25.02
N ALA A 18 2.58 58.84 23.95
CA ALA A 18 1.82 57.60 23.89
C ALA A 18 2.52 56.67 22.89
N LEU A 19 3.05 55.55 23.41
CA LEU A 19 3.61 54.46 22.62
C LEU A 19 2.48 53.72 21.92
N THR A 20 2.26 53.98 20.63
CA THR A 20 1.46 53.09 19.77
C THR A 20 2.38 52.09 19.10
N GLY A 21 2.33 50.86 19.59
CA GLY A 21 3.14 49.74 19.10
C GLY A 21 2.86 49.41 17.64
N CYS A 22 3.94 49.08 16.93
CA CYS A 22 3.92 48.46 15.61
C CYS A 22 3.40 47.03 15.74
N SER A 23 2.11 46.77 15.47
CA SER A 23 1.63 45.40 15.22
C SER A 23 1.57 45.18 13.71
N SER A 24 2.63 44.57 13.16
CA SER A 24 2.67 44.09 11.78
C SER A 24 2.05 42.70 11.72
N ASP A 25 0.72 42.61 11.85
CA ASP A 25 0.00 41.36 11.65
C ASP A 25 -0.25 41.15 10.14
N LYS A 26 0.68 40.45 9.48
CA LYS A 26 0.43 39.90 8.15
C LYS A 26 -0.68 38.85 8.26
N PRO A 27 -1.76 38.93 7.47
CA PRO A 27 -2.78 37.88 7.44
C PRO A 27 -2.14 36.54 7.11
N LYS A 28 -2.27 35.57 8.04
CA LYS A 28 -1.79 34.21 7.86
C LYS A 28 -2.61 33.57 6.73
N GLN A 29 -2.03 33.49 5.55
CA GLN A 29 -2.68 32.90 4.37
C GLN A 29 -3.12 31.48 4.71
N ALA A 30 -4.42 31.20 4.54
CA ALA A 30 -4.99 29.89 4.80
C ALA A 30 -4.26 28.84 3.95
N ALA A 31 -3.87 27.72 4.58
CA ALA A 31 -3.27 26.61 3.86
C ALA A 31 -4.21 26.12 2.74
N PRO A 32 -3.68 25.72 1.57
CA PRO A 32 -4.50 25.17 0.51
C PRO A 32 -5.27 23.95 1.05
N THR A 33 -6.60 24.00 0.97
CA THR A 33 -7.45 22.87 1.30
C THR A 33 -7.37 21.87 0.15
N CYS A 34 -6.95 20.64 0.44
CA CYS A 34 -7.01 19.57 -0.55
C CYS A 34 -8.46 19.44 -1.05
N PRO A 35 -8.70 19.27 -2.35
CA PRO A 35 -10.02 18.93 -2.85
C PRO A 35 -10.57 17.74 -2.07
N PRO A 36 -11.86 17.75 -1.67
CA PRO A 36 -12.43 16.63 -0.96
C PRO A 36 -12.30 15.38 -1.82
N GLY A 37 -11.73 14.33 -1.23
CA GLY A 37 -11.70 13.00 -1.86
C GLY A 37 -13.11 12.44 -2.06
N ASN A 38 -13.19 11.24 -2.64
CA ASN A 38 -14.48 10.56 -2.82
C ASN A 38 -15.25 10.47 -1.48
N PRO A 39 -16.58 10.63 -1.50
CA PRO A 39 -17.37 10.50 -0.29
C PRO A 39 -17.20 9.10 0.32
N SER A 40 -17.49 8.97 1.62
CA SER A 40 -17.50 7.64 2.23
C SER A 40 -18.67 6.81 1.71
N PRO A 41 -18.50 5.50 1.49
CA PRO A 41 -19.59 4.60 1.14
C PRO A 41 -20.60 4.53 2.29
N SER A 42 -21.88 4.41 1.94
CA SER A 42 -22.98 4.29 2.90
C SER A 42 -22.90 3.03 3.78
N ARG A 43 -22.24 1.99 3.29
CA ARG A 43 -21.93 0.76 4.02
C ARG A 43 -20.71 0.07 3.43
N THR A 44 -20.09 -0.80 4.21
CA THR A 44 -19.08 -1.72 3.71
C THR A 44 -19.73 -2.79 2.83
N VAL A 45 -19.10 -3.11 1.71
CA VAL A 45 -19.48 -4.22 0.82
C VAL A 45 -18.42 -5.31 0.97
N ALA A 46 -18.85 -6.56 1.14
CA ALA A 46 -17.93 -7.69 1.13
C ALA A 46 -17.34 -7.85 -0.28
N TRP A 47 -16.02 -7.98 -0.39
CA TRP A 47 -15.35 -8.10 -1.67
C TRP A 47 -15.84 -9.28 -2.51
N SER A 48 -16.18 -10.40 -1.86
CA SER A 48 -16.81 -11.59 -2.45
C SER A 48 -18.22 -11.37 -3.01
N SER A 49 -18.79 -10.18 -2.86
CA SER A 49 -20.07 -9.81 -3.50
C SER A 49 -19.90 -8.80 -4.63
N ILE A 50 -18.66 -8.40 -4.94
CA ILE A 50 -18.35 -7.41 -5.97
C ILE A 50 -18.08 -8.13 -7.29
N TYR A 51 -18.90 -7.82 -8.29
CA TYR A 51 -18.71 -8.23 -9.68
C TYR A 51 -18.32 -7.01 -10.50
N ALA A 52 -17.18 -7.05 -11.18
CA ALA A 52 -16.63 -5.91 -11.90
C ALA A 52 -15.90 -6.31 -13.18
N ASN A 53 -15.92 -5.42 -14.17
CA ASN A 53 -15.02 -5.48 -15.31
C ASN A 53 -13.73 -4.70 -14.98
N VAL A 54 -12.61 -5.12 -15.56
CA VAL A 54 -11.35 -4.36 -15.51
C VAL A 54 -10.97 -3.95 -16.92
N TYR A 55 -10.97 -2.64 -17.17
CA TYR A 55 -10.60 -2.08 -18.46
C TYR A 55 -9.22 -1.43 -18.41
N ASN A 56 -8.34 -1.86 -19.30
CA ASN A 56 -7.02 -1.27 -19.47
C ASN A 56 -7.09 -0.09 -20.43
N ALA A 57 -7.00 1.14 -19.90
CA ALA A 57 -6.83 2.35 -20.69
C ALA A 57 -5.35 2.80 -20.74
N SER A 58 -4.45 2.05 -20.09
CA SER A 58 -3.04 2.38 -20.01
C SER A 58 -2.25 1.94 -21.25
N ASP A 59 -1.03 2.43 -21.38
CA ASP A 59 -0.07 2.03 -22.42
C ASP A 59 0.63 0.69 -22.13
N ARG A 60 0.37 0.06 -20.98
CA ARG A 60 1.01 -1.18 -20.57
C ARG A 60 0.20 -2.40 -20.97
N SER A 61 0.76 -3.24 -21.82
CA SER A 61 0.19 -4.54 -22.17
C SER A 61 0.14 -5.47 -20.95
N GLY A 62 -0.97 -6.20 -20.79
CA GLY A 62 -1.18 -7.15 -19.69
C GLY A 62 -1.55 -6.55 -18.34
N GLU A 63 -1.45 -5.22 -18.16
CA GLU A 63 -1.73 -4.55 -16.88
C GLU A 63 -3.14 -4.85 -16.36
N GLY A 64 -4.16 -4.84 -17.24
CA GLY A 64 -5.54 -5.16 -16.87
C GLY A 64 -5.68 -6.54 -16.21
N ALA A 65 -4.98 -7.55 -16.74
CA ALA A 65 -5.01 -8.90 -16.19
C ALA A 65 -4.30 -8.97 -14.83
N THR A 66 -3.16 -8.30 -14.69
CA THR A 66 -2.44 -8.18 -13.41
C THR A 66 -3.32 -7.52 -12.35
N VAL A 67 -3.96 -6.39 -12.68
CA VAL A 67 -4.86 -5.69 -11.74
C VAL A 67 -6.08 -6.53 -11.39
N ALA A 68 -6.70 -7.19 -12.36
CA ALA A 68 -7.83 -8.09 -12.12
C ALA A 68 -7.46 -9.23 -11.17
N LYS A 69 -6.29 -9.87 -11.37
CA LYS A 69 -5.74 -10.87 -10.45
C LYS A 69 -5.57 -10.30 -9.04
N GLN A 70 -5.01 -9.09 -8.94
CA GLN A 70 -4.77 -8.43 -7.65
C GLN A 70 -6.05 -8.08 -6.90
N LEU A 71 -7.09 -7.66 -7.60
CA LEU A 71 -8.42 -7.43 -7.04
C LEU A 71 -9.12 -8.74 -6.68
N GLY A 72 -8.89 -9.81 -7.46
CA GLY A 72 -9.34 -11.17 -7.17
C GLY A 72 -8.81 -11.69 -5.83
N TRP A 73 -7.55 -11.42 -5.49
CA TRP A 73 -6.99 -11.75 -4.17
C TRP A 73 -7.65 -11.01 -2.99
N ARG A 74 -8.36 -9.92 -3.26
CA ARG A 74 -9.19 -9.23 -2.25
C ARG A 74 -10.58 -9.84 -2.13
N GLY A 75 -10.96 -10.72 -3.06
CA GLY A 75 -12.23 -11.42 -3.13
C GLY A 75 -13.14 -10.95 -4.27
N MET A 76 -12.71 -10.01 -5.11
CA MET A 76 -13.54 -9.52 -6.22
C MET A 76 -13.78 -10.61 -7.27
N HIS A 77 -15.00 -10.68 -7.80
CA HIS A 77 -15.29 -11.46 -8.99
C HIS A 77 -15.06 -10.62 -10.25
N THR A 78 -14.04 -10.99 -11.03
CA THR A 78 -13.79 -10.38 -12.33
C THR A 78 -14.74 -10.97 -13.36
N LEU A 79 -15.55 -10.11 -13.97
CA LEU A 79 -16.46 -10.49 -15.06
C LEU A 79 -15.72 -10.51 -16.41
N ASP A 80 -14.93 -9.48 -16.67
CA ASP A 80 -14.21 -9.31 -17.94
C ASP A 80 -12.91 -8.51 -17.74
N VAL A 81 -11.93 -8.75 -18.62
CA VAL A 81 -10.67 -8.01 -18.69
C VAL A 81 -10.37 -7.68 -20.14
N LYS A 82 -10.45 -6.39 -20.49
CA LYS A 82 -10.28 -5.90 -21.87
C LYS A 82 -9.56 -4.55 -21.90
N ASN A 83 -9.20 -4.08 -23.08
CA ASN A 83 -8.86 -2.66 -23.26
C ASN A 83 -10.12 -1.81 -23.11
N ASP A 84 -9.97 -0.55 -22.69
CA ASP A 84 -11.10 0.37 -22.53
C ASP A 84 -11.79 0.61 -23.88
N PRO A 85 -13.07 0.23 -24.06
CA PRO A 85 -13.78 0.43 -25.32
C PRO A 85 -14.09 1.90 -25.61
N LEU A 86 -13.94 2.80 -24.62
CA LEU A 86 -14.25 4.23 -24.76
C LEU A 86 -12.99 5.09 -24.97
N SER A 87 -11.86 4.51 -25.36
CA SER A 87 -10.60 5.24 -25.53
C SER A 87 -10.63 6.36 -26.55
N ASP A 88 -11.52 6.28 -27.54
CA ASP A 88 -11.66 7.30 -28.60
C ASP A 88 -12.49 8.50 -28.12
N ASP A 89 -13.45 8.26 -27.22
CA ASP A 89 -14.38 9.27 -26.71
C ASP A 89 -13.99 9.82 -25.33
N ARG A 90 -13.08 9.13 -24.63
CA ARG A 90 -12.67 9.47 -23.27
C ARG A 90 -11.16 9.40 -23.11
N PRO A 91 -10.53 10.42 -22.50
CA PRO A 91 -9.11 10.38 -22.22
C PRO A 91 -8.79 9.30 -21.19
N THR A 92 -7.63 8.64 -21.35
CA THR A 92 -7.07 7.72 -20.36
C THR A 92 -6.99 8.41 -18.98
N PRO A 93 -7.58 7.82 -17.92
CA PRO A 93 -7.44 8.37 -16.58
C PRO A 93 -5.97 8.32 -16.14
N LYS A 94 -5.53 9.28 -15.32
CA LYS A 94 -4.16 9.27 -14.79
C LYS A 94 -3.92 8.07 -13.86
N PHE A 95 -4.85 7.81 -12.93
CA PHE A 95 -4.77 6.74 -11.94
C PHE A 95 -5.81 5.65 -12.22
N ALA A 96 -7.09 5.98 -12.02
CA ALA A 96 -8.21 5.13 -12.38
C ALA A 96 -9.50 5.96 -12.52
N GLU A 97 -10.46 5.43 -13.27
CA GLU A 97 -11.86 5.86 -13.27
C GLU A 97 -12.73 4.63 -12.98
N ILE A 98 -13.61 4.71 -11.99
CA ILE A 98 -14.60 3.67 -11.70
C ILE A 98 -15.93 4.14 -12.29
N ARG A 99 -16.40 3.43 -13.31
CA ARG A 99 -17.68 3.69 -13.97
C ARG A 99 -18.75 2.80 -13.34
N TYR A 100 -19.91 3.37 -13.04
CA TYR A 100 -20.97 2.64 -12.32
C TYR A 100 -22.36 3.19 -12.63
N GLY A 101 -23.37 2.33 -12.53
CA GLY A 101 -24.77 2.74 -12.59
C GLY A 101 -25.33 3.19 -11.25
N LYS A 102 -26.58 3.66 -11.24
CA LYS A 102 -27.27 4.07 -10.01
C LYS A 102 -27.19 3.03 -8.89
N ASN A 103 -27.29 1.74 -9.23
CA ASN A 103 -27.24 0.63 -8.27
C ASN A 103 -25.82 0.19 -7.88
N GLY A 104 -24.78 0.59 -8.63
CA GLY A 104 -23.37 0.27 -8.37
C GLY A 104 -22.66 1.28 -7.46
N ARG A 105 -23.28 2.41 -7.10
CA ARG A 105 -22.63 3.53 -6.39
C ARG A 105 -21.92 3.11 -5.10
N THR A 106 -22.58 2.35 -4.24
CA THR A 106 -21.97 1.90 -2.98
C THR A 106 -20.80 0.95 -3.22
N ILE A 107 -20.86 0.13 -4.27
CA ILE A 107 -19.78 -0.78 -4.67
C ILE A 107 -18.57 0.04 -5.17
N ALA A 108 -18.80 0.99 -6.07
CA ALA A 108 -17.77 1.87 -6.62
C ALA A 108 -17.03 2.64 -5.50
N LEU A 109 -17.77 3.16 -4.51
CA LEU A 109 -17.18 3.86 -3.36
C LEU A 109 -16.33 2.95 -2.46
N ASN A 110 -16.70 1.66 -2.32
CA ASN A 110 -15.88 0.70 -1.56
C ASN A 110 -14.59 0.35 -2.32
N VAL A 111 -14.67 0.16 -3.64
CA VAL A 111 -13.50 -0.11 -4.48
C VAL A 111 -12.57 1.10 -4.55
N ALA A 112 -13.12 2.32 -4.63
CA ALA A 112 -12.35 3.55 -4.61
C ALA A 112 -11.48 3.73 -3.36
N LYS A 113 -11.82 3.10 -2.23
CA LYS A 113 -10.96 3.11 -1.03
C LYS A 113 -9.65 2.35 -1.21
N GLN A 114 -9.60 1.40 -2.16
CA GLN A 114 -8.40 0.61 -2.44
C GLN A 114 -7.58 1.15 -3.60
N ILE A 115 -8.08 2.16 -4.32
CA ILE A 115 -7.43 2.74 -5.49
C ILE A 115 -7.18 4.22 -5.20
N PRO A 116 -5.94 4.59 -4.80
CA PRO A 116 -5.59 5.98 -4.56
C PRO A 116 -5.91 6.85 -5.78
N HIS A 117 -6.54 8.01 -5.54
CA HIS A 117 -6.92 8.97 -6.57
C HIS A 117 -7.87 8.45 -7.66
N ALA A 118 -8.68 7.42 -7.37
CA ALA A 118 -9.72 6.98 -8.29
C ALA A 118 -10.79 8.05 -8.50
N ASN A 119 -11.13 8.34 -9.76
CA ASN A 119 -12.29 9.13 -10.11
C ASN A 119 -13.53 8.25 -10.17
N LEU A 120 -14.69 8.84 -9.89
CA LEU A 120 -15.99 8.16 -9.93
C LEU A 120 -16.83 8.76 -11.06
N TYR A 121 -17.33 7.92 -11.96
CA TYR A 121 -18.20 8.32 -13.05
C TYR A 121 -19.49 7.51 -13.01
N GLN A 122 -20.63 8.19 -12.82
CA GLN A 122 -21.92 7.53 -12.89
C GLN A 122 -22.43 7.58 -14.34
N ASP A 123 -22.79 6.42 -14.89
CA ASP A 123 -23.45 6.31 -16.19
C ASP A 123 -24.90 5.84 -16.05
N GLU A 124 -25.54 5.59 -17.19
CA GLU A 124 -26.95 5.24 -17.29
C GLU A 124 -27.25 3.75 -17.07
N ARG A 125 -26.26 2.91 -16.73
CA ARG A 125 -26.52 1.48 -16.49
C ARG A 125 -27.37 1.32 -15.22
N THR A 126 -28.18 0.26 -15.21
CA THR A 126 -29.09 -0.03 -14.10
C THR A 126 -28.68 -1.23 -13.26
N ASP A 127 -27.82 -2.10 -13.77
CA ASP A 127 -27.27 -3.21 -13.00
C ASP A 127 -26.18 -2.72 -12.01
N PRO A 128 -25.83 -3.51 -10.98
CA PRO A 128 -24.88 -3.09 -9.96
C PRO A 128 -23.40 -3.25 -10.38
N THR A 129 -23.12 -3.71 -11.61
CA THR A 129 -21.75 -3.91 -12.09
C THR A 129 -21.01 -2.59 -12.17
N ILE A 130 -19.72 -2.64 -11.84
CA ILE A 130 -18.81 -1.51 -12.02
C ILE A 130 -17.74 -1.85 -13.04
N ASP A 131 -17.21 -0.84 -13.71
CA ASP A 131 -16.01 -0.97 -14.50
C ASP A 131 -14.86 -0.24 -13.82
N ILE A 132 -13.74 -0.92 -13.64
CA ILE A 132 -12.52 -0.35 -13.10
C ILE A 132 -11.60 -0.07 -14.28
N VAL A 133 -11.54 1.18 -14.70
CA VAL A 133 -10.72 1.64 -15.81
C VAL A 133 -9.39 2.10 -15.27
N ILE A 134 -8.31 1.41 -15.62
CA ILE A 134 -6.98 1.66 -15.08
C ILE A 134 -6.14 2.56 -15.98
N GLY A 135 -5.41 3.47 -15.35
CA GLY A 135 -4.56 4.46 -15.99
C GLY A 135 -3.07 4.16 -15.90
N ASN A 136 -2.27 5.01 -16.54
CA ASN A 136 -0.80 4.87 -16.56
C ASN A 136 -0.16 4.96 -15.17
N LYS A 137 -0.77 5.62 -14.19
CA LYS A 137 -0.28 5.70 -12.81
C LYS A 137 -1.13 4.90 -11.82
N PHE A 138 -1.87 3.90 -12.31
CA PHE A 138 -2.64 3.01 -11.46
C PHE A 138 -1.80 2.42 -10.32
N SER A 139 -2.38 2.34 -9.14
CA SER A 139 -1.86 1.56 -8.03
C SER A 139 -2.99 1.10 -7.12
N LEU A 140 -2.74 0.04 -6.35
CA LEU A 140 -3.62 -0.40 -5.28
C LEU A 140 -2.99 -0.09 -3.93
N THR A 141 -3.82 0.18 -2.94
CA THR A 141 -3.36 0.20 -1.55
C THR A 141 -2.80 -1.18 -1.18
N PRO A 142 -1.68 -1.24 -0.43
CA PRO A 142 -1.13 -2.49 0.06
C PRO A 142 -2.19 -3.33 0.77
N ARG A 143 -2.20 -4.65 0.55
CA ARG A 143 -3.05 -5.53 1.35
C ARG A 143 -2.46 -5.61 2.76
N PRO A 144 -3.27 -5.49 3.81
CA PRO A 144 -2.79 -5.85 5.14
C PRO A 144 -2.45 -7.34 5.16
N PRO A 145 -1.40 -7.74 5.88
CA PRO A 145 -1.08 -9.15 6.04
C PRO A 145 -2.19 -9.86 6.81
N ARG A 146 -2.43 -11.13 6.48
CA ARG A 146 -3.48 -11.92 7.13
C ARG A 146 -3.19 -12.07 8.63
N ALA A 147 -4.19 -12.46 9.42
CA ALA A 147 -3.94 -12.82 10.82
C ALA A 147 -2.84 -13.89 10.90
N VAL A 148 -2.00 -13.88 11.94
CA VAL A 148 -0.86 -14.81 12.07
C VAL A 148 -1.31 -16.28 11.90
N LYS A 149 -2.45 -16.63 12.51
CA LYS A 149 -3.14 -17.92 12.37
C LYS A 149 -3.69 -18.24 10.98
N ASN A 150 -3.46 -17.42 9.98
CA ASN A 150 -3.85 -17.70 8.59
C ASN A 150 -2.61 -17.63 7.68
N VAL A 151 -1.42 -17.44 8.24
CA VAL A 151 -0.15 -17.47 7.52
C VAL A 151 0.38 -18.89 7.55
N SER A 152 0.48 -19.49 6.37
CA SER A 152 1.02 -20.85 6.18
C SER A 152 2.50 -20.76 5.81
N VAL A 153 3.35 -21.44 6.58
CA VAL A 153 4.81 -21.40 6.45
C VAL A 153 5.33 -22.82 6.31
N THR A 154 5.97 -23.12 5.18
CA THR A 154 6.80 -24.32 5.06
C THR A 154 8.22 -23.98 5.46
N VAL A 155 8.75 -24.63 6.50
CA VAL A 155 10.12 -24.43 6.98
C VAL A 155 11.05 -25.49 6.40
N LEU A 156 12.10 -25.05 5.73
CA LEU A 156 13.09 -25.90 5.07
C LEU A 156 14.48 -25.63 5.64
N ASN A 157 15.19 -26.70 5.93
CA ASN A 157 16.56 -26.63 6.40
C ASN A 157 17.53 -26.81 5.22
N THR A 158 18.39 -25.81 4.98
CA THR A 158 19.48 -25.90 3.98
C THR A 158 20.85 -26.07 4.64
N THR A 159 20.88 -26.35 5.94
CA THR A 159 22.08 -26.54 6.75
C THR A 159 22.33 -28.02 7.08
N PHE A 160 23.44 -28.29 7.77
CA PHE A 160 23.77 -29.62 8.30
C PHE A 160 23.15 -29.91 9.68
N MET A 161 22.44 -28.95 10.29
CA MET A 161 21.90 -29.09 11.65
C MET A 161 20.63 -29.95 11.65
N PRO A 162 20.62 -31.16 12.24
CA PRO A 162 19.42 -31.99 12.28
C PRO A 162 18.34 -31.37 13.17
N GLY A 163 17.07 -31.58 12.81
CA GLY A 163 15.92 -31.09 13.60
C GLY A 163 15.62 -29.59 13.47
N LEU A 164 16.52 -28.79 12.90
CA LEU A 164 16.42 -27.33 12.88
C LEU A 164 15.10 -26.81 12.31
N ALA A 165 14.63 -27.34 11.17
CA ALA A 165 13.37 -26.91 10.57
C ALA A 165 12.17 -27.19 11.49
N ALA A 166 12.15 -28.36 12.16
CA ALA A 166 11.08 -28.73 13.09
C ALA A 166 11.09 -27.82 14.33
N ASP A 167 12.26 -27.49 14.86
CA ASP A 167 12.39 -26.59 16.00
C ASP A 167 11.91 -25.17 15.66
N VAL A 168 12.30 -24.65 14.49
CA VAL A 168 11.86 -23.33 14.02
C VAL A 168 10.36 -23.31 13.71
N ALA A 169 9.82 -24.35 13.07
CA ALA A 169 8.38 -24.49 12.86
C ALA A 169 7.61 -24.51 14.19
N GLY A 170 8.11 -25.25 15.19
CA GLY A 170 7.52 -25.26 16.54
C GLY A 170 7.56 -23.89 17.23
N GLN A 171 8.61 -23.10 17.05
CA GLN A 171 8.69 -21.73 17.56
C GLN A 171 7.70 -20.80 16.87
N LEU A 172 7.57 -20.88 15.54
CA LEU A 172 6.56 -20.12 14.78
C LEU A 172 5.13 -20.54 15.19
N GLY A 173 4.89 -21.83 15.40
CA GLY A 173 3.62 -22.34 15.90
C GLY A 173 3.24 -21.76 17.26
N LYS A 174 4.20 -21.59 18.18
CA LYS A 174 3.98 -20.91 19.47
C LYS A 174 3.60 -19.43 19.32
N GLN A 175 3.99 -18.79 18.22
CA GLN A 175 3.56 -17.43 17.87
C GLN A 175 2.22 -17.40 17.12
N GLY A 176 1.64 -18.57 16.83
CA GLY A 176 0.35 -18.75 16.18
C GLY A 176 0.40 -18.90 14.67
N PHE A 177 1.58 -19.06 14.05
CA PHE A 177 1.67 -19.36 12.62
C PHE A 177 1.23 -20.80 12.36
N HIS A 178 0.66 -21.08 11.17
CA HIS A 178 0.56 -22.45 10.66
C HIS A 178 1.89 -22.81 10.02
N ALA A 179 2.81 -23.36 10.81
CA ALA A 179 4.17 -23.66 10.36
C ALA A 179 4.44 -25.16 10.42
N ASP A 180 4.85 -25.73 9.28
CA ASP A 180 5.20 -27.13 9.13
C ASP A 180 6.65 -27.25 8.63
N ALA A 181 7.36 -28.27 9.07
CA ALA A 181 8.71 -28.56 8.60
C ALA A 181 8.67 -29.60 7.48
N GLU A 182 9.41 -29.34 6.39
CA GLU A 182 9.61 -30.30 5.30
C GLU A 182 11.05 -30.83 5.28
N ALA A 183 11.26 -31.90 4.50
CA ALA A 183 12.58 -32.50 4.32
C ALA A 183 13.59 -31.49 3.73
N ASN A 184 14.88 -31.73 4.00
CA ASN A 184 15.96 -30.87 3.56
C ASN A 184 15.89 -30.61 2.03
N ASP A 185 15.99 -29.34 1.65
CA ASP A 185 15.95 -28.89 0.25
C ASP A 185 17.38 -28.85 -0.32
N LYS A 186 17.50 -28.95 -1.66
CA LYS A 186 18.77 -28.79 -2.38
C LYS A 186 19.19 -27.33 -2.54
N ALA A 187 18.29 -26.38 -2.24
CA ALA A 187 18.59 -24.96 -2.23
C ALA A 187 19.78 -24.65 -1.31
N TYR A 188 20.63 -23.70 -1.71
CA TYR A 188 21.85 -23.37 -1.00
C TYR A 188 21.98 -21.86 -0.80
N TYR A 189 21.94 -21.43 0.46
CA TYR A 189 22.01 -20.02 0.87
C TYR A 189 23.17 -19.81 1.84
N PRO A 190 24.43 -19.77 1.34
CA PRO A 190 25.62 -19.68 2.19
C PRO A 190 25.76 -18.32 2.90
N ASP A 191 25.19 -17.27 2.31
CA ASP A 191 25.38 -15.91 2.77
C ASP A 191 24.22 -15.35 3.59
N ASP A 192 23.09 -16.05 3.61
CA ASP A 192 21.88 -15.65 4.29
C ASP A 192 21.74 -16.38 5.63
N SER A 193 21.19 -15.70 6.64
CA SER A 193 20.67 -16.38 7.83
C SER A 193 19.37 -17.09 7.51
N ALA A 194 18.47 -16.43 6.78
CA ALA A 194 17.25 -17.04 6.26
C ALA A 194 16.76 -16.33 4.99
N VAL A 195 16.06 -17.07 4.14
CA VAL A 195 15.39 -16.56 2.95
C VAL A 195 13.92 -16.93 3.02
N ILE A 196 13.04 -15.94 2.95
CA ILE A 196 11.59 -16.14 2.85
C ILE A 196 11.21 -16.02 1.39
N VAL A 197 10.82 -17.14 0.80
CA VAL A 197 10.36 -17.22 -0.58
C VAL A 197 8.83 -17.12 -0.61
N TYR A 198 8.32 -16.28 -1.50
CA TYR A 198 6.90 -15.97 -1.61
C TYR A 198 6.48 -15.82 -3.08
N ASP A 199 5.22 -16.12 -3.39
CA ASP A 199 4.63 -15.78 -4.69
C ASP A 199 4.11 -14.33 -4.68
N GLU A 200 3.58 -13.86 -5.81
CA GLU A 200 3.04 -12.49 -5.89
C GLU A 200 1.89 -12.22 -4.87
N GLU A 201 1.12 -13.24 -4.46
CA GLU A 201 0.04 -13.11 -3.48
C GLU A 201 0.54 -13.10 -2.03
N GLY A 202 1.60 -13.84 -1.74
CA GLY A 202 2.15 -14.12 -0.41
C GLY A 202 3.00 -13.01 0.17
N LEU A 203 3.31 -11.94 -0.59
CA LEU A 203 4.18 -10.85 -0.13
C LEU A 203 3.78 -10.28 1.25
N PRO A 204 2.50 -9.93 1.54
CA PRO A 204 2.14 -9.41 2.85
C PRO A 204 2.44 -10.41 3.98
N ASP A 205 2.21 -11.69 3.73
CA ASP A 205 2.44 -12.74 4.71
C ASP A 205 3.93 -13.03 4.90
N ALA A 206 4.72 -12.92 3.84
CA ALA A 206 6.18 -12.97 3.87
C ALA A 206 6.75 -11.81 4.71
N GLN A 207 6.23 -10.60 4.53
CA GLN A 207 6.60 -9.43 5.33
C GLN A 207 6.22 -9.63 6.81
N ARG A 208 5.05 -10.22 7.09
CA ARG A 208 4.66 -10.55 8.47
C ARG A 208 5.60 -11.58 9.09
N LEU A 209 5.97 -12.64 8.36
CA LEU A 209 6.91 -13.65 8.84
C LEU A 209 8.31 -13.05 9.07
N GLN A 210 8.74 -12.15 8.19
CA GLN A 210 10.03 -11.46 8.30
C GLN A 210 10.18 -10.69 9.61
N MET A 211 9.08 -10.19 10.20
CA MET A 211 9.10 -9.56 11.53
C MET A 211 9.60 -10.52 12.61
N SER A 212 9.18 -11.79 12.55
CA SER A 212 9.62 -12.84 13.49
C SER A 212 11.04 -13.34 13.19
N ILE A 213 11.60 -13.02 12.02
CA ILE A 213 12.92 -13.47 11.56
C ILE A 213 13.73 -12.28 11.04
N PRO A 214 14.17 -11.36 11.92
CA PRO A 214 14.95 -10.20 11.52
C PRO A 214 16.22 -10.62 10.77
N GLY A 215 16.59 -9.86 9.73
CA GLY A 215 17.72 -10.19 8.88
C GLY A 215 17.44 -11.26 7.82
N SER A 216 16.25 -11.85 7.80
CA SER A 216 15.83 -12.68 6.66
C SER A 216 15.62 -11.84 5.40
N ARG A 217 15.95 -12.42 4.25
CA ARG A 217 15.76 -11.80 2.94
C ARG A 217 14.46 -12.28 2.30
N LEU A 218 13.68 -11.35 1.74
CA LEU A 218 12.52 -11.68 0.91
C LEU A 218 12.97 -12.00 -0.52
N LEU A 219 12.50 -13.11 -1.10
CA LEU A 219 12.81 -13.52 -2.47
C LEU A 219 11.52 -13.94 -3.18
N GLN A 220 11.20 -13.34 -4.33
CA GLN A 220 10.04 -13.79 -5.10
C GLN A 220 10.34 -15.16 -5.73
N ASP A 221 9.37 -16.06 -5.73
CA ASP A 221 9.46 -17.42 -6.27
C ASP A 221 10.04 -17.46 -7.69
N THR A 222 9.62 -16.55 -8.56
CA THR A 222 10.12 -16.41 -9.95
C THR A 222 11.61 -16.07 -10.03
N GLN A 223 12.22 -15.60 -8.95
CA GLN A 223 13.65 -15.27 -8.86
C GLN A 223 14.48 -16.44 -8.30
N THR A 224 13.85 -17.57 -7.96
CA THR A 224 14.55 -18.76 -7.46
C THR A 224 15.22 -19.56 -8.58
N LYS A 225 16.34 -20.22 -8.27
CA LYS A 225 16.96 -21.19 -9.19
C LYS A 225 16.22 -22.51 -9.08
N GLY A 226 15.38 -22.81 -10.08
CA GLY A 226 14.46 -23.94 -10.05
C GLY A 226 13.15 -23.51 -9.41
N ALA A 227 12.22 -23.02 -10.23
CA ALA A 227 10.96 -22.41 -9.81
C ALA A 227 10.31 -23.20 -8.67
N VAL A 228 10.23 -22.56 -7.51
CA VAL A 228 9.54 -23.11 -6.34
C VAL A 228 8.05 -22.92 -6.56
N ASP A 229 7.29 -24.01 -6.73
CA ASP A 229 5.84 -23.93 -6.83
C ASP A 229 5.24 -23.61 -5.45
N ILE A 230 4.85 -22.36 -5.27
CA ILE A 230 4.14 -21.85 -4.10
C ILE A 230 2.72 -21.52 -4.56
N LYS A 231 1.71 -22.03 -3.84
CA LYS A 231 0.30 -21.80 -4.18
C LYS A 231 -0.30 -20.71 -3.32
N GLY A 232 -0.75 -19.64 -3.96
CA GLY A 232 -1.39 -18.51 -3.31
C GLY A 232 -0.50 -17.95 -2.21
N SER A 233 -1.12 -17.42 -1.16
CA SER A 233 -0.43 -16.67 -0.11
C SER A 233 0.43 -17.49 0.88
N ALA A 234 0.75 -18.75 0.59
CA ALA A 234 1.72 -19.52 1.37
C ALA A 234 3.15 -18.97 1.21
N VAL A 235 4.02 -19.23 2.18
CA VAL A 235 5.43 -18.83 2.11
C VAL A 235 6.34 -19.98 2.49
N ARG A 236 7.56 -19.99 1.94
CA ARG A 236 8.61 -20.93 2.31
C ARG A 236 9.73 -20.22 3.04
N LEU A 237 10.13 -20.74 4.20
CA LEU A 237 11.25 -20.26 4.98
C LEU A 237 12.43 -21.19 4.82
N TYR A 238 13.45 -20.75 4.10
CA TYR A 238 14.72 -21.46 3.97
C TYR A 238 15.69 -20.96 5.04
N LEU A 239 16.14 -21.87 5.91
CA LEU A 239 17.15 -21.60 6.93
C LEU A 239 18.52 -21.74 6.30
N GLY A 240 19.26 -20.63 6.21
CA GLY A 240 20.55 -20.53 5.52
C GLY A 240 21.73 -20.84 6.43
N SER A 241 22.93 -20.89 5.85
CA SER A 241 24.15 -21.32 6.56
C SER A 241 24.56 -20.39 7.71
N LYS A 242 24.09 -19.14 7.72
CA LYS A 242 24.33 -18.17 8.81
C LYS A 242 23.17 -18.13 9.82
N TRP A 243 22.27 -19.11 9.83
CA TRP A 243 21.24 -19.21 10.86
C TRP A 243 21.91 -19.28 12.24
N PRO A 244 21.49 -18.45 13.21
CA PRO A 244 22.18 -18.35 14.49
C PRO A 244 22.03 -19.65 15.29
N THR A 245 23.08 -20.04 16.01
CA THR A 245 23.16 -21.30 16.75
C THR A 245 22.26 -21.33 17.99
N ASP A 246 21.89 -20.16 18.53
CA ASP A 246 20.87 -20.06 19.58
C ASP A 246 19.44 -20.14 19.04
N GLY A 247 19.27 -20.03 17.71
CA GLY A 247 18.16 -20.55 16.94
C GLY A 247 16.79 -19.95 17.23
N LYS A 248 16.72 -18.73 17.78
CA LYS A 248 15.44 -18.16 18.23
C LYS A 248 14.76 -17.33 17.16
N VAL A 249 13.51 -17.70 16.87
CA VAL A 249 12.54 -16.82 16.22
C VAL A 249 12.20 -15.70 17.21
N VAL A 250 12.29 -14.44 16.77
CA VAL A 250 12.00 -13.29 17.62
C VAL A 250 10.49 -13.22 17.88
N PRO A 251 10.04 -13.02 19.13
CA PRO A 251 8.62 -12.81 19.43
C PRO A 251 8.06 -11.60 18.65
N LEU A 252 6.85 -11.72 18.10
CA LEU A 252 6.17 -10.60 17.42
C LEU A 252 6.06 -9.33 18.27
N SER A 253 5.98 -9.46 19.60
CA SER A 253 5.97 -8.32 20.54
C SER A 253 7.31 -7.57 20.63
N GLN A 254 8.40 -8.21 20.22
CA GLN A 254 9.75 -7.65 20.20
C GLN A 254 10.20 -7.25 18.78
N ALA A 255 9.42 -7.61 17.76
CA ALA A 255 9.72 -7.36 16.36
C ALA A 255 9.38 -5.94 15.86
N THR A 256 8.52 -5.20 16.56
CA THR A 256 8.25 -3.79 16.25
C THR A 256 9.31 -2.90 16.85
N ALA A 257 10.21 -2.35 16.02
CA ALA A 257 10.69 -1.00 16.29
C ALA A 257 9.45 -0.10 16.42
N SER A 258 9.36 0.66 17.51
CA SER A 258 8.30 1.65 17.71
C SER A 258 8.10 2.47 16.42
N PRO A 259 6.86 2.82 16.03
CA PRO A 259 6.66 3.75 14.93
C PRO A 259 7.48 5.00 15.23
N SER A 260 8.47 5.29 14.37
CA SER A 260 9.04 6.61 14.36
C SER A 260 7.87 7.57 14.12
N ALA A 261 7.73 8.57 14.98
CA ALA A 261 6.65 9.55 14.91
C ALA A 261 6.43 9.97 13.45
N SER A 262 5.15 10.03 13.03
CA SER A 262 4.77 10.43 11.68
C SER A 262 5.63 11.60 11.20
N PRO A 263 6.19 11.55 9.97
CA PRO A 263 6.81 12.72 9.40
C PRO A 263 5.76 13.84 9.43
N SER A 264 6.13 14.96 10.05
CA SER A 264 5.33 16.18 10.02
C SER A 264 4.98 16.47 8.57
N ALA A 265 3.70 16.74 8.31
CA ALA A 265 3.16 16.95 6.97
C ALA A 265 4.10 17.85 6.15
N SER A 266 4.80 17.26 5.19
CA SER A 266 5.56 18.01 4.20
C SER A 266 4.54 18.78 3.37
N GLY A 267 4.56 20.10 3.49
CA GLY A 267 3.68 20.97 2.73
C GLY A 267 3.86 20.76 1.24
N GLY A 268 2.76 20.47 0.56
CA GLY A 268 2.69 20.34 -0.89
C GLY A 268 1.62 19.34 -1.29
N CYS A 269 0.57 19.83 -1.95
CA CYS A 269 -0.36 18.98 -2.70
C CYS A 269 0.37 18.19 -3.79
#